data_AF-A0AAD7UV08-F1
#
_entry.id   AF-A0AAD7UV08-F1
#
_cell.length_a   1.000
_cell.length_b   1.000
_cell.length_c   1.000
_cell.angle_alpha   90.00
_cell.angle_beta   90.00
_cell.angle_gamma   90.00
#
_symmetry.space_group_name_H-M   'P 1'
#
loop_
_entity.id
_entity.type
_entity.pdbx_description
1 polymer ?
#
loop_
_entity_poly.entity_id
_entity_poly.type
_entity_poly.pdbx_seq_one_letter_code
_entity_poly.pdbx_strand_id
1 'polypeptide(L)'
;MEWDIGETSLNSSNVNQQQQQQQQQQPQAQEQQQRQQTKNNKLQTIRPVTIKQVTMATAYEDGSVVFIDEKEISTITFIGVIRSCENSSTGYTYIIEDGTASMQVRQWDTEGVEEAHHVNAFREGMYVRVYGRIRRYDGKTNCLAFALRSITDFNELSFHSMEAMLAHASSRSHNGIQDDRMDSSFTSGVSYEGSSMQFKFSSRHGPF
;
A
#
# COMPACT_ATOMS: atom_id res chain seq x y z
N MET A 1 -26.94 -82.28 -0.43
CA MET A 1 -27.73 -81.05 -0.60
C MET A 1 -26.76 -79.99 -1.06
N GLU A 2 -26.91 -79.61 -2.33
CA GLU A 2 -26.04 -78.73 -3.11
C GLU A 2 -25.74 -77.39 -2.46
N TRP A 3 -24.53 -76.88 -2.73
CA TRP A 3 -24.13 -75.50 -2.51
C TRP A 3 -24.51 -74.68 -3.74
N ASP A 4 -25.46 -73.74 -3.60
CA ASP A 4 -25.78 -72.79 -4.67
C ASP A 4 -24.83 -71.58 -4.58
N ILE A 5 -24.11 -71.33 -5.66
CA ILE A 5 -23.04 -70.32 -5.77
C ILE A 5 -23.69 -69.02 -6.26
N GLY A 6 -23.75 -68.00 -5.40
CA GLY A 6 -24.23 -66.68 -5.77
C GLY A 6 -23.21 -65.94 -6.65
N GLU A 7 -23.40 -65.96 -7.97
CA GLU A 7 -22.74 -65.03 -8.87
C GLU A 7 -23.39 -63.65 -8.76
N THR A 8 -22.72 -62.72 -8.08
CA THR A 8 -23.01 -61.28 -8.19
C THR A 8 -21.99 -60.67 -9.15
N SER A 9 -22.40 -60.48 -10.39
CA SER A 9 -21.61 -59.75 -11.38
C SER A 9 -21.50 -58.27 -10.96
N LEU A 10 -20.29 -57.88 -10.58
CA LEU A 10 -19.94 -56.51 -10.21
C LEU A 10 -20.00 -55.62 -11.46
N ASN A 11 -20.93 -54.66 -11.44
CA ASN A 11 -21.07 -53.61 -12.44
C ASN A 11 -19.89 -52.61 -12.34
N SER A 12 -18.75 -52.94 -12.93
CA SER A 12 -17.52 -52.14 -12.92
C SER A 12 -17.60 -50.86 -13.78
N SER A 13 -18.66 -50.71 -14.58
CA SER A 13 -18.83 -49.60 -15.53
C SER A 13 -19.22 -48.28 -14.87
N ASN A 14 -19.90 -48.33 -13.72
CA ASN A 14 -20.36 -47.11 -13.03
C ASN A 14 -19.28 -46.48 -12.13
N VAL A 15 -18.35 -47.26 -11.59
CA VAL A 15 -17.28 -46.74 -10.72
C VAL A 15 -16.27 -45.91 -11.53
N ASN A 16 -15.96 -46.34 -12.76
CA ASN A 16 -15.02 -45.62 -13.63
C ASN A 16 -15.61 -44.32 -14.20
N GLN A 17 -16.91 -44.25 -14.47
CA GLN A 17 -17.54 -43.00 -14.95
C GLN A 17 -17.68 -41.95 -13.83
N GLN A 18 -17.91 -42.37 -12.59
CA GLN A 18 -18.00 -41.44 -11.46
C GLN A 18 -16.62 -40.91 -11.01
N GLN A 19 -15.56 -41.72 -11.14
CA GLN A 19 -14.18 -41.26 -10.90
C GLN A 19 -13.64 -40.34 -12.02
N GLN A 20 -14.03 -40.56 -13.28
CA GLN A 20 -13.63 -39.67 -14.39
C GLN A 20 -14.30 -38.29 -14.33
N GLN A 21 -15.53 -38.18 -13.80
CA GLN A 21 -16.18 -36.87 -13.62
C GLN A 21 -15.61 -36.06 -12.44
N GLN A 22 -15.08 -36.72 -11.39
CA GLN A 22 -14.43 -36.02 -10.26
C GLN A 22 -13.02 -35.51 -10.60
N GLN A 23 -12.32 -36.09 -11.58
CA GLN A 23 -11.01 -35.61 -12.02
C GLN A 23 -11.07 -34.40 -12.98
N GLN A 24 -12.24 -34.04 -13.53
CA GLN A 24 -12.38 -32.89 -14.44
C GLN A 24 -12.73 -31.56 -13.75
N GLN A 25 -13.02 -31.54 -12.44
CA GLN A 25 -13.36 -30.30 -11.72
C GLN A 25 -12.18 -29.64 -10.97
N GLN A 26 -10.99 -30.23 -10.99
CA GLN A 26 -9.84 -29.75 -10.21
C GLN A 26 -8.99 -28.58 -10.80
N PRO A 27 -9.03 -28.20 -12.10
CA PRO A 27 -8.16 -27.11 -12.56
C PRO A 27 -8.67 -25.69 -12.22
N GLN A 28 -9.96 -25.49 -11.93
CA GLN A 28 -10.52 -24.13 -11.73
C GLN A 28 -10.18 -23.50 -10.37
N ALA A 29 -10.00 -24.29 -9.31
CA ALA A 29 -9.67 -23.77 -7.99
C ALA A 29 -8.19 -23.33 -7.87
N GLN A 30 -7.29 -23.99 -8.58
CA GLN A 30 -5.87 -23.65 -8.62
C GLN A 30 -5.59 -22.39 -9.45
N GLU A 31 -6.35 -22.18 -10.53
CA GLU A 31 -6.23 -20.99 -11.38
C GLU A 31 -6.75 -19.72 -10.70
N GLN A 32 -7.78 -19.84 -9.83
CA GLN A 32 -8.26 -18.73 -8.99
C GLN A 32 -7.26 -18.34 -7.89
N GLN A 33 -6.58 -19.31 -7.27
CA GLN A 33 -5.51 -19.04 -6.29
C GLN A 33 -4.27 -18.41 -6.94
N GLN A 34 -3.90 -18.84 -8.15
CA GLN A 34 -2.80 -18.20 -8.91
C GLN A 34 -3.16 -16.80 -9.43
N ARG A 35 -4.43 -16.52 -9.79
CA ARG A 35 -4.89 -15.16 -10.12
C ARG A 35 -4.88 -14.20 -8.92
N GLN A 36 -5.06 -14.71 -7.69
CA GLN A 36 -4.92 -13.91 -6.48
C GLN A 36 -3.44 -13.62 -6.15
N GLN A 37 -2.55 -14.59 -6.35
CA GLN A 37 -1.11 -14.38 -6.14
C GLN A 37 -0.49 -13.41 -7.15
N THR A 38 -0.90 -13.45 -8.43
CA THR A 38 -0.34 -12.57 -9.47
C THR A 38 -0.80 -11.11 -9.37
N LYS A 39 -1.95 -10.82 -8.76
CA LYS A 39 -2.37 -9.43 -8.47
C LYS A 39 -1.59 -8.77 -7.32
N ASN A 40 -0.93 -9.56 -6.47
CA ASN A 40 -0.18 -9.06 -5.30
C ASN A 40 1.24 -8.59 -5.61
N ASN A 41 1.71 -8.69 -6.86
CA ASN A 41 3.04 -8.22 -7.27
C ASN A 41 3.11 -6.73 -7.65
N LYS A 42 2.10 -5.94 -7.26
CA LYS A 42 2.26 -4.47 -7.24
C LYS A 42 3.30 -4.17 -6.15
N LEU A 43 4.47 -3.67 -6.54
CA LEU A 43 5.52 -3.20 -5.62
C LEU A 43 4.89 -2.24 -4.60
N GLN A 44 4.59 -2.74 -3.40
CA GLN A 44 4.06 -1.91 -2.32
C GLN A 44 5.21 -1.11 -1.75
N THR A 45 5.28 0.16 -2.13
CA THR A 45 6.28 1.10 -1.62
C THR A 45 5.82 1.66 -0.27
N ILE A 46 6.75 1.82 0.65
CA ILE A 46 6.50 2.50 1.93
C ILE A 46 6.56 3.99 1.65
N ARG A 47 5.47 4.70 1.93
CA ARG A 47 5.41 6.15 1.71
C ARG A 47 5.66 6.93 3.01
N PRO A 48 6.64 7.85 3.05
CA PRO A 48 6.77 8.78 4.15
C PRO A 48 5.63 9.81 4.09
N VAL A 49 4.93 9.99 5.20
CA VAL A 49 3.77 10.87 5.31
C VAL A 49 3.76 11.61 6.65
N THR A 50 3.00 12.69 6.72
CA THR A 50 2.55 13.28 7.99
C THR A 50 1.24 12.62 8.43
N ILE A 51 0.95 12.66 9.73
CA ILE A 51 -0.27 12.08 10.27
C ILE A 51 -1.51 12.78 9.70
N LYS A 52 -1.44 14.10 9.49
CA LYS A 52 -2.55 14.86 8.89
C LYS A 52 -2.88 14.41 7.47
N GLN A 53 -1.89 14.02 6.66
CA GLN A 53 -2.14 13.46 5.34
C GLN A 53 -2.93 12.15 5.41
N VAL A 54 -2.67 11.33 6.43
CA VAL A 54 -3.35 10.05 6.63
C VAL A 54 -4.77 10.23 7.16
N THR A 55 -4.98 11.16 8.10
CA THR A 55 -6.30 11.42 8.67
C THR A 55 -7.25 12.11 7.68
N MET A 56 -6.70 12.91 6.76
CA MET A 56 -7.43 13.53 5.66
C MET A 56 -7.53 12.67 4.39
N ALA A 57 -6.95 11.46 4.40
CA ALA A 57 -6.97 10.56 3.26
C ALA A 57 -8.40 10.13 2.90
N THR A 58 -8.67 9.99 1.61
CA THR A 58 -9.93 9.42 1.11
C THR A 58 -9.81 7.90 1.04
N ALA A 59 -10.93 7.19 1.05
CA ALA A 59 -10.94 5.74 0.93
C ALA A 59 -12.18 5.30 0.15
N TYR A 60 -12.18 4.07 -0.34
CA TYR A 60 -13.41 3.42 -0.78
C TYR A 60 -14.40 3.26 0.38
N GLU A 61 -15.67 3.02 0.04
CA GLU A 61 -16.76 2.88 1.00
C GLU A 61 -16.54 1.72 1.97
N ASP A 62 -15.92 0.63 1.51
CA ASP A 62 -15.53 -0.52 2.33
C ASP A 62 -14.26 -0.26 3.18
N GLY A 63 -13.60 0.89 3.00
CA GLY A 63 -12.38 1.29 3.70
C GLY A 63 -11.13 0.46 3.37
N SER A 64 -11.21 -0.42 2.38
CA SER A 64 -10.15 -1.38 2.06
C SER A 64 -8.96 -0.74 1.35
N VAL A 65 -9.22 0.29 0.54
CA VAL A 65 -8.21 1.04 -0.22
C VAL A 65 -8.25 2.50 0.20
N VAL A 66 -7.07 3.03 0.56
CA VAL A 66 -6.89 4.42 1.00
C VAL A 66 -6.09 5.17 -0.07
N PHE A 67 -6.45 6.43 -0.30
CA PHE A 67 -5.84 7.32 -1.27
C PHE A 67 -5.26 8.56 -0.61
N ILE A 68 -4.02 8.87 -0.94
CA ILE A 68 -3.34 10.12 -0.58
C ILE A 68 -2.79 10.71 -1.87
N ASP A 69 -3.22 11.93 -2.21
CA ASP A 69 -2.92 12.59 -3.49
C ASP A 69 -3.37 11.75 -4.69
N GLU A 70 -4.58 11.19 -4.64
CA GLU A 70 -5.18 10.37 -5.71
C GLU A 70 -4.42 9.06 -6.00
N LYS A 71 -3.41 8.73 -5.20
CA LYS A 71 -2.65 7.48 -5.32
C LYS A 71 -3.06 6.52 -4.22
N GLU A 72 -3.30 5.27 -4.62
CA GLU A 72 -3.53 4.15 -3.71
C GLU A 72 -2.30 3.95 -2.80
N ILE A 73 -2.51 3.99 -1.49
CA ILE A 73 -1.48 3.79 -0.47
C ILE A 73 -1.93 2.69 0.49
N SER A 74 -1.09 1.66 0.63
CA SER A 74 -1.28 0.60 1.62
C SER A 74 -0.38 0.78 2.84
N THR A 75 0.88 1.18 2.62
CA THR A 75 1.94 1.15 3.63
C THR A 75 2.60 2.50 3.75
N ILE A 76 2.78 2.95 4.99
CA ILE A 76 3.33 4.26 5.31
C ILE A 76 4.45 4.17 6.33
N THR A 77 5.24 5.23 6.41
CA THR A 77 6.11 5.51 7.55
C THR A 77 5.92 6.94 8.05
N PHE A 78 5.96 7.12 9.37
CA PHE A 78 5.99 8.43 9.99
C PHE A 78 6.78 8.42 11.30
N ILE A 79 7.22 9.60 11.74
CA ILE A 79 7.84 9.80 13.05
C ILE A 79 6.91 10.67 13.90
N GLY A 80 6.70 10.27 15.15
CA GLY A 80 5.89 11.02 16.10
C GLY A 80 6.18 10.67 17.55
N VAL A 81 5.58 11.42 18.47
CA VAL A 81 5.69 11.20 19.92
C VAL A 81 4.48 10.41 20.43
N ILE A 82 4.73 9.41 21.27
CA ILE A 82 3.68 8.65 21.94
C ILE A 82 3.04 9.54 23.01
N ARG A 83 1.71 9.71 22.92
CA ARG A 83 0.90 10.49 23.87
C ARG A 83 0.07 9.63 24.81
N SER A 84 -0.25 8.41 24.40
CA SER A 84 -0.89 7.40 25.24
C SER A 84 -0.45 6.02 24.78
N CYS A 85 -0.29 5.10 25.72
CA CYS A 85 -0.05 3.69 25.46
C CYS A 85 -1.02 2.81 26.28
N GLU A 86 -1.77 1.96 25.58
CA GLU A 86 -2.69 0.99 26.16
C GLU A 86 -2.23 -0.42 25.79
N ASN A 87 -2.05 -1.28 26.80
CA ASN A 87 -1.73 -2.68 26.61
C ASN A 87 -3.03 -3.52 26.68
N SER A 88 -3.18 -4.46 25.75
CA SER A 88 -4.28 -5.42 25.71
C SER A 88 -3.73 -6.84 25.54
N SER A 89 -4.54 -7.86 25.82
CA SER A 89 -4.13 -9.26 25.61
C SER A 89 -3.74 -9.62 24.18
N THR A 90 -4.08 -8.77 23.21
CA THR A 90 -3.76 -9.00 21.79
C THR A 90 -2.58 -8.16 21.30
N GLY A 91 -2.08 -7.22 22.10
CA GLY A 91 -1.03 -6.29 21.72
C GLY A 91 -1.29 -4.86 22.19
N TYR A 92 -0.59 -3.92 21.59
CA TYR A 92 -0.47 -2.54 22.05
C TYR A 92 -1.26 -1.57 21.16
N THR A 93 -1.86 -0.57 21.78
CA THR A 93 -2.51 0.55 21.11
C THR A 93 -1.89 1.85 21.58
N TYR A 94 -1.42 2.66 20.63
CA TYR A 94 -0.77 3.93 20.88
C TYR A 94 -1.59 5.07 20.29
N ILE A 95 -1.59 6.21 20.95
CA ILE A 95 -1.94 7.50 20.33
C ILE A 95 -0.64 8.23 20.06
N ILE A 96 -0.37 8.52 18.79
CA ILE A 96 0.87 9.17 18.35
C ILE A 96 0.54 10.47 17.65
N GLU A 97 1.35 11.51 17.88
CA GLU A 97 1.25 12.80 17.18
C GLU A 97 2.60 13.23 16.58
N ASP A 98 2.56 13.97 15.47
CA ASP A 98 3.74 14.50 14.77
C ASP A 98 3.73 16.05 14.69
N GLY A 99 2.83 16.69 15.44
CA GLY A 99 2.56 18.13 15.38
C GLY A 99 1.57 18.54 14.28
N THR A 100 1.24 17.66 13.33
CA THR A 100 0.25 17.93 12.27
C THR A 100 -1.13 17.40 12.61
N ALA A 101 -1.21 16.23 13.26
CA ALA A 101 -2.42 15.60 13.79
C ALA A 101 -2.04 14.48 14.77
N SER A 102 -3.04 13.83 15.35
CA SER A 102 -2.90 12.59 16.13
C SER A 102 -3.58 11.41 15.44
N MET A 103 -3.08 10.20 15.67
CA MET A 103 -3.64 8.97 15.10
C MET A 103 -3.45 7.78 16.06
N GLN A 104 -4.40 6.84 16.01
CA GLN A 104 -4.30 5.56 16.70
C GLN A 104 -3.47 4.57 15.89
N VAL A 105 -2.48 3.98 16.55
CA VAL A 105 -1.58 2.97 15.99
C VAL A 105 -1.70 1.70 16.81
N ARG A 106 -2.06 0.58 16.18
CA ARG A 106 -2.11 -0.73 16.82
C ARG A 106 -0.92 -1.57 16.39
N GLN A 107 -0.30 -2.26 17.33
CA GLN A 107 0.74 -3.27 17.07
C GLN A 107 0.31 -4.57 17.73
N TRP A 108 0.26 -5.66 16.96
CA TRP A 108 0.00 -6.98 17.53
C TRP A 108 1.20 -7.44 18.33
N ASP A 109 0.94 -8.18 19.40
CA ASP A 109 2.03 -8.84 20.12
C ASP A 109 2.72 -9.84 19.19
N THR A 110 4.05 -9.82 19.17
CA THR A 110 4.86 -10.70 18.32
C THR A 110 5.63 -11.64 19.22
N GLU A 111 5.43 -12.95 19.01
CA GLU A 111 6.10 -13.99 19.78
C GLU A 111 7.62 -13.77 19.78
N GLY A 112 8.21 -13.67 20.97
CA GLY A 112 9.67 -13.52 21.15
C GLY A 112 10.15 -12.12 21.55
N VAL A 113 9.28 -11.13 21.66
CA VAL A 113 9.62 -9.84 22.31
C VAL A 113 9.31 -9.93 23.80
N GLU A 114 10.30 -9.71 24.66
CA GLU A 114 10.05 -9.59 26.10
C GLU A 114 9.18 -8.34 26.36
N GLU A 115 7.97 -8.55 26.87
CA GLU A 115 6.98 -7.51 27.16
C GLU A 115 7.58 -6.34 27.97
N ALA A 116 8.43 -6.65 28.96
CA ALA A 116 9.12 -5.65 29.77
C ALA A 116 10.06 -4.73 28.95
N HIS A 117 10.76 -5.29 27.96
CA HIS A 117 11.62 -4.49 27.08
C HIS A 117 10.79 -3.62 26.13
N HIS A 118 9.68 -4.15 25.61
CA HIS A 118 8.80 -3.42 24.71
C HIS A 118 8.16 -2.20 25.40
N VAL A 119 7.56 -2.42 26.58
CA VAL A 119 6.90 -1.35 27.35
C VAL A 119 7.92 -0.26 27.75
N ASN A 120 9.14 -0.64 28.13
CA ASN A 120 10.18 0.32 28.47
C ASN A 120 10.66 1.14 27.26
N ALA A 121 10.76 0.51 26.08
CA ALA A 121 11.19 1.17 24.85
C ALA A 121 10.11 2.09 24.25
N PHE A 122 8.83 1.75 24.41
CA PHE A 122 7.69 2.41 23.76
C PHE A 122 6.69 2.95 24.78
N ARG A 123 7.14 3.91 25.59
CA ARG A 123 6.32 4.62 26.60
C ARG A 123 5.95 6.04 26.15
N GLU A 124 5.01 6.65 26.86
CA GLU A 124 4.62 8.04 26.66
C GLU A 124 5.82 9.00 26.70
N GLY A 125 5.78 10.01 25.82
CA GLY A 125 6.85 10.99 25.64
C GLY A 125 8.01 10.53 24.74
N MET A 126 8.07 9.25 24.37
CA MET A 126 9.10 8.76 23.46
C MET A 126 8.76 9.06 22.01
N TYR A 127 9.76 9.49 21.25
CA TYR A 127 9.67 9.57 19.79
C TYR A 127 9.91 8.20 19.17
N VAL A 128 9.07 7.87 18.20
CA VAL A 128 9.13 6.59 17.49
C VAL A 128 8.96 6.79 15.99
N ARG A 129 9.68 5.97 15.22
CA ARG A 129 9.38 5.75 13.80
C ARG A 129 8.43 4.58 13.69
N VAL A 130 7.33 4.80 12.99
CA VAL A 130 6.29 3.82 12.73
C VAL A 130 6.41 3.35 11.30
N TYR A 131 6.31 2.03 11.10
CA TYR A 131 6.06 1.42 9.81
C TYR A 131 4.79 0.60 9.91
N GLY A 132 3.78 0.96 9.11
CA GLY A 132 2.47 0.37 9.27
C GLY A 132 1.61 0.43 8.03
N ARG A 133 0.58 -0.41 8.04
CA ARG A 133 -0.46 -0.44 7.02
C ARG A 133 -1.65 0.39 7.47
N ILE A 134 -2.21 1.19 6.58
CA ILE A 134 -3.38 2.00 6.87
C ILE A 134 -4.65 1.34 6.36
N ARG A 135 -5.72 1.46 7.13
CA ARG A 135 -7.07 1.07 6.73
C ARG A 135 -8.06 2.07 7.31
N ARG A 136 -9.17 2.31 6.61
CA ARG A 136 -10.26 3.12 7.14
C ARG A 136 -11.31 2.22 7.74
N TYR A 137 -11.69 2.49 8.98
CA TYR A 137 -12.74 1.79 9.68
C TYR A 137 -13.58 2.80 10.43
N ASP A 138 -14.90 2.75 10.23
CA ASP A 138 -15.87 3.61 10.92
C ASP A 138 -15.52 5.12 10.83
N GLY A 139 -15.20 5.59 9.62
CA GLY A 139 -14.86 7.00 9.38
C GLY A 139 -13.52 7.46 9.97
N LYS A 140 -12.71 6.56 10.54
CA LYS A 140 -11.36 6.87 11.05
C LYS A 140 -10.31 6.03 10.34
N THR A 141 -9.23 6.67 9.92
CA THR A 141 -8.07 5.96 9.35
C THR A 141 -7.19 5.51 10.50
N ASN A 142 -7.03 4.19 10.65
CA ASN A 142 -6.18 3.58 11.68
C ASN A 142 -4.92 3.00 11.04
N CYS A 143 -3.84 2.96 11.80
CA CYS A 143 -2.56 2.38 11.38
C CYS A 143 -2.31 1.08 12.14
N LEU A 144 -2.06 -0.01 11.40
CA LEU A 144 -1.55 -1.25 11.96
C LEU A 144 -0.04 -1.31 11.76
N ALA A 145 0.73 -1.06 12.81
CA ALA A 145 2.17 -1.11 12.81
C ALA A 145 2.65 -2.57 12.77
N PHE A 146 3.55 -2.86 11.83
CA PHE A 146 4.32 -4.10 11.81
C PHE A 146 5.74 -3.90 12.33
N ALA A 147 6.22 -2.65 12.41
CA ALA A 147 7.47 -2.31 13.07
C ALA A 147 7.39 -0.93 13.73
N LEU A 148 7.91 -0.85 14.96
CA LEU A 148 8.16 0.38 15.70
C LEU A 148 9.65 0.45 16.04
N ARG A 149 10.23 1.64 15.93
CA ARG A 149 11.63 1.89 16.32
C ARG A 149 11.69 3.15 17.17
N SER A 150 12.35 3.09 18.33
CA SER A 150 12.62 4.28 19.13
C SER A 150 13.61 5.19 18.39
N ILE A 151 13.37 6.49 18.47
CA ILE A 151 14.30 7.49 17.92
C ILE A 151 15.39 7.77 18.95
N THR A 152 16.65 7.66 18.51
CA THR A 152 17.83 8.02 19.31
C THR A 152 18.53 9.27 18.78
N ASP A 153 18.48 9.49 17.47
CA ASP A 153 18.97 10.71 16.81
C ASP A 153 17.80 11.61 16.39
N PHE A 154 17.72 12.81 16.95
CA PHE A 154 16.64 13.74 16.68
C PHE A 154 16.70 14.40 15.31
N ASN A 155 17.84 14.31 14.60
CA ASN A 155 17.91 14.78 13.20
C ASN A 155 16.91 14.03 12.32
N GLU A 156 16.57 12.79 12.67
CA GLU A 156 15.59 11.98 11.95
C GLU A 156 14.21 12.64 11.85
N LEU A 157 13.80 13.45 12.83
CA LEU A 157 12.51 14.15 12.81
C LEU A 157 12.46 15.18 11.66
N SER A 158 13.52 15.99 11.55
CA SER A 158 13.64 17.00 10.50
C SER A 158 13.78 16.35 9.13
N PHE A 159 14.59 15.29 9.02
CA PHE A 159 14.71 14.52 7.78
C PHE A 159 13.37 13.92 7.35
N HIS A 160 12.64 13.29 8.26
CA HIS A 160 11.33 12.70 7.96
C HIS A 160 10.31 13.75 7.48
N SER A 161 10.31 14.93 8.11
CA SER A 161 9.42 16.03 7.72
C SER A 161 9.72 16.49 6.29
N MET A 162 10.99 16.66 5.93
CA MET A 162 11.39 16.98 4.55
C MET A 162 11.06 15.84 3.57
N GLU A 163 11.25 14.59 3.99
CA GLU A 163 10.96 13.39 3.21
C GLU A 163 9.46 13.30 2.84
N ALA A 164 8.59 13.53 3.82
CA ALA A 164 7.14 13.53 3.63
C ALA A 164 6.68 14.67 2.69
N MET A 165 7.27 15.87 2.82
CA MET A 165 7.00 17.00 1.93
C MET A 165 7.44 16.70 0.49
N LEU A 166 8.65 16.17 0.31
CA LEU A 166 9.17 15.81 -1.01
C LEU A 166 8.33 14.71 -1.67
N ALA A 167 7.94 13.69 -0.91
CA ALA A 167 7.08 12.61 -1.39
C ALA A 167 5.70 13.12 -1.82
N HIS A 168 5.14 14.09 -1.10
CA HIS A 168 3.89 14.77 -1.48
C HIS A 168 4.02 15.67 -2.71
N ALA A 169 5.12 16.43 -2.84
CA ALA A 169 5.36 17.21 -4.04
C ALA A 169 5.53 16.32 -5.28
N SER A 170 6.32 15.24 -5.13
CA SER A 170 6.59 14.28 -6.20
C SER A 170 5.33 13.53 -6.63
N SER A 171 4.48 13.11 -5.67
CA SER A 171 3.22 12.43 -5.99
C SER A 171 2.29 13.30 -6.84
N ARG A 172 2.21 14.60 -6.54
CA ARG A 172 1.35 15.57 -7.24
C ARG A 172 1.90 16.02 -8.58
N SER A 173 3.22 16.17 -8.71
CA SER A 173 3.86 16.60 -9.97
C SER A 173 3.54 15.64 -11.13
N HIS A 174 3.51 14.34 -10.86
CA HIS A 174 3.18 13.31 -11.86
C HIS A 174 1.72 13.31 -12.31
N ASN A 175 0.80 14.02 -11.63
CA ASN A 175 -0.59 14.22 -12.10
C ASN A 175 -0.77 15.57 -12.81
N GLY A 176 0.23 16.47 -12.75
CA GLY A 176 0.18 17.81 -13.34
C GLY A 176 0.95 17.98 -14.65
N ILE A 177 1.60 16.92 -15.13
CA ILE A 177 2.19 16.86 -16.47
C ILE A 177 1.55 15.66 -17.16
N GLN A 178 0.37 15.87 -17.73
CA GLN A 178 0.08 15.15 -18.98
C GLN A 178 1.24 15.54 -19.89
N ASP A 179 2.12 14.57 -20.14
CA ASP A 179 3.05 14.58 -21.24
C ASP A 179 2.17 14.65 -22.50
N ASP A 180 1.71 15.86 -22.80
CA ASP A 180 1.30 16.26 -24.14
C ASP A 180 2.53 15.99 -24.97
N ARG A 181 2.56 14.78 -25.52
CA ARG A 181 3.45 14.28 -26.57
C ARG A 181 4.66 15.18 -26.74
N MET A 182 5.84 14.69 -26.35
CA MET A 182 7.05 15.02 -27.09
C MET A 182 6.81 14.75 -28.58
N ASP A 183 6.20 15.70 -29.27
CA ASP A 183 6.32 15.87 -30.70
C ASP A 183 7.79 16.20 -30.91
N SER A 184 8.47 15.30 -31.60
CA SER A 184 9.85 15.40 -32.02
C SER A 184 10.01 16.48 -33.09
N SER A 185 9.58 17.71 -32.81
CA SER A 185 9.73 18.89 -33.67
C SER A 185 10.76 19.88 -33.13
N PHE A 186 11.71 19.40 -32.31
CA PHE A 186 13.03 20.04 -32.21
C PHE A 186 13.93 19.57 -33.37
N THR A 187 13.46 19.80 -34.60
CA THR A 187 14.38 20.02 -35.72
C THR A 187 14.44 21.53 -35.90
N SER A 188 15.53 22.12 -35.43
CA SER A 188 15.85 23.51 -35.75
C SER A 188 16.14 23.59 -37.25
N GLY A 189 15.09 23.73 -38.05
CA GLY A 189 15.18 23.97 -39.48
C GLY A 189 15.69 25.39 -39.74
N VAL A 190 17.01 25.55 -39.79
CA VAL A 190 17.63 26.73 -40.39
C VAL A 190 17.66 26.51 -41.90
N SER A 191 16.72 27.08 -42.63
CA SER A 191 16.80 27.16 -44.09
C SER A 191 17.53 28.43 -44.50
N TYR A 192 18.60 28.26 -45.29
CA TYR A 192 19.33 29.35 -45.95
C TYR A 192 18.74 29.57 -47.34
N GLU A 193 18.08 30.71 -47.52
CA GLU A 193 17.87 31.31 -48.84
C GLU A 193 18.33 32.77 -48.76
N GLY A 194 19.39 33.09 -49.51
CA GLY A 194 19.81 34.47 -49.83
C GLY A 194 19.97 35.47 -48.67
N SER A 195 21.21 35.67 -48.21
CA SER A 195 21.77 36.84 -47.49
C SER A 195 20.95 37.61 -46.44
N SER A 196 19.85 37.08 -45.90
CA SER A 196 19.15 37.70 -44.77
C SER A 196 18.58 36.65 -43.81
N MET A 197 18.90 36.80 -42.52
CA MET A 197 18.36 35.99 -41.43
C MET A 197 17.02 36.61 -41.00
N GLN A 198 15.90 35.91 -41.20
CA GLN A 198 14.60 36.30 -40.63
C GLN A 198 14.18 35.33 -39.54
N PHE A 199 13.97 35.85 -38.33
CA PHE A 199 13.40 35.10 -37.21
C PHE A 199 11.87 35.28 -37.23
N LYS A 200 11.12 34.19 -37.43
CA LYS A 200 9.66 34.20 -37.23
C LYS A 200 9.35 33.87 -35.76
N PHE A 201 8.90 34.86 -35.00
CA PHE A 201 8.25 34.65 -33.71
C PHE A 201 6.73 34.58 -33.92
N SER A 202 6.12 33.42 -33.64
CA SER A 202 4.66 33.34 -33.53
C SER A 202 4.24 33.64 -32.09
N SER A 203 3.51 34.72 -31.87
CA SER A 203 2.90 35.02 -30.57
C SER A 203 1.69 34.12 -30.33
N ARG A 204 1.73 33.25 -29.30
CA ARG A 204 0.52 32.56 -28.80
C ARG A 204 -0.16 33.45 -27.76
N HIS A 205 -1.35 33.94 -28.06
CA HIS A 205 -2.31 34.42 -27.05
C HIS A 205 -3.07 33.20 -26.50
N GLY A 206 -3.06 33.01 -25.18
CA GLY A 206 -3.92 32.04 -24.50
C GLY A 206 -5.17 32.74 -23.94
N PRO A 207 -6.33 32.06 -23.87
CA PRO A 207 -7.51 32.61 -23.22
C PRO A 207 -7.43 32.44 -21.70
N PHE A 208 -8.02 33.39 -20.98
CA PHE A 208 -8.35 33.29 -19.55
C PHE A 208 -9.47 32.27 -19.33
#